data_AF-A0A730DW05-F1
#
_entry.id   AF-A0A730DW05-F1
#
_cell.length_a   1.000
_cell.length_b   1.000
_cell.length_c   1.000
_cell.angle_alpha   90.00
_cell.angle_beta   90.00
_cell.angle_gamma   90.00
#
_symmetry.space_group_name_H-M   'P 1'
#
loop_
_entity.id
_entity.type
_entity.pdbx_description
1 polymer ?
#
loop_
_entity_poly.entity_id
_entity_poly.type
_entity_poly.pdbx_seq_one_letter_code
_entity_poly.pdbx_strand_id
1 'polypeptide(L)'
;MNHLANVWVFSDNVERYAELMTGARQWGEKVYAIVQGNTEIDYVKALGADEIVILESHTDLQRVENYAETLASLLGDQNGLLLMAATKRCKALGARLSIQLDAVMVNDATSIDLLDGTLHA
;
A
#
# COMPACT_ATOMS: atom_id res chain seq x y z
N MET A 1 -9.99 -17.18 -12.17
CA MET A 1 -8.90 -16.39 -11.57
C MET A 1 -9.57 -15.25 -10.83
N ASN A 2 -9.56 -15.30 -9.50
CA ASN A 2 -10.16 -14.25 -8.67
C ASN A 2 -9.08 -13.20 -8.44
N HIS A 3 -9.16 -12.05 -9.10
CA HIS A 3 -8.33 -10.90 -8.78
C HIS A 3 -9.08 -10.01 -7.80
N LEU A 4 -8.33 -9.25 -7.01
CA LEU A 4 -8.85 -8.14 -6.21
C LEU A 4 -9.07 -6.95 -7.12
N ALA A 5 -10.20 -6.25 -6.97
CA ALA A 5 -10.51 -5.09 -7.80
C ALA A 5 -9.41 -4.03 -7.69
N ASN A 6 -9.01 -3.71 -6.46
CA ASN A 6 -8.03 -2.68 -6.16
C ASN A 6 -6.94 -3.22 -5.22
N VAL A 7 -5.68 -2.99 -5.59
CA VAL A 7 -4.52 -3.22 -4.73
C VAL A 7 -3.73 -1.93 -4.62
N TRP A 8 -3.43 -1.52 -3.39
CA TRP A 8 -2.61 -0.35 -3.09
C TRP A 8 -1.24 -0.79 -2.60
N VAL A 9 -0.22 -0.06 -3.01
CA VAL A 9 1.16 -0.29 -2.59
C VAL A 9 1.70 0.98 -1.96
N PHE A 10 2.28 0.84 -0.77
CA PHE A 10 2.99 1.91 -0.10
C PHE A 10 4.31 1.41 0.49
N SER A 11 5.35 2.24 0.41
CA SER A 11 6.60 2.00 1.12
C SER A 11 7.27 3.31 1.50
N ASP A 12 7.84 3.36 2.72
CA ASP A 12 8.75 4.41 3.16
C ASP A 12 10.22 4.15 2.77
N ASN A 13 10.46 3.08 1.98
CA ASN A 13 11.74 2.74 1.38
C ASN A 13 11.55 2.46 -0.12
N VAL A 14 12.18 3.25 -0.97
CA VAL A 14 12.09 3.16 -2.44
C VAL A 14 12.43 1.77 -2.98
N GLU A 15 13.42 1.08 -2.39
CA GLU A 15 13.89 -0.23 -2.86
C GLU A 15 12.84 -1.33 -2.72
N ARG A 16 11.85 -1.14 -1.83
CA ARG A 16 10.80 -2.14 -1.57
C ARG A 16 9.63 -2.07 -2.54
N TYR A 17 9.49 -0.99 -3.32
CA TYR A 17 8.40 -0.91 -4.29
C TYR A 17 8.49 -2.01 -5.35
N ALA A 18 9.67 -2.37 -5.85
CA ALA A 18 9.79 -3.39 -6.89
C ALA A 18 9.16 -4.73 -6.47
N GLU A 19 9.46 -5.18 -5.25
CA GLU A 19 8.94 -6.43 -4.69
C GLU A 19 7.42 -6.34 -4.45
N LEU A 20 6.96 -5.27 -3.79
CA LEU A 20 5.54 -5.09 -3.47
C LEU A 20 4.67 -4.91 -4.71
N MET A 21 5.15 -4.17 -5.71
CA MET A 21 4.46 -3.97 -6.98
C MET A 21 4.35 -5.28 -7.78
N THR A 22 5.35 -6.16 -7.69
CA THR A 22 5.28 -7.49 -8.32
C THR A 22 4.13 -8.30 -7.72
N GLY A 23 4.01 -8.35 -6.40
CA GLY A 23 2.88 -9.00 -5.73
C GLY A 23 1.54 -8.33 -6.07
N ALA A 24 1.49 -6.99 -6.01
CA ALA A 24 0.27 -6.26 -6.34
C ALA A 24 -0.24 -6.56 -7.75
N ARG A 25 0.65 -6.70 -8.73
CA ARG A 25 0.29 -7.05 -10.11
C ARG A 25 -0.14 -8.49 -10.29
N GLN A 26 0.25 -9.40 -9.40
CA GLN A 26 -0.20 -10.78 -9.43
C GLN A 26 -1.68 -10.89 -9.02
N TRP A 27 -2.15 -10.04 -8.10
CA TRP A 27 -3.48 -10.19 -7.49
C TRP A 27 -4.46 -9.08 -7.86
N GLY A 28 -4.00 -7.90 -8.25
CA GLY A 28 -4.85 -6.73 -8.50
C GLY A 28 -5.23 -6.56 -9.97
N GLU A 29 -6.51 -6.30 -10.24
CA GLU A 29 -6.96 -5.80 -11.55
C GLU A 29 -6.46 -4.37 -11.76
N LYS A 30 -6.57 -3.53 -10.72
CA LYS A 30 -6.05 -2.17 -10.69
C LYS A 30 -5.07 -1.99 -9.54
N VAL A 31 -3.87 -1.51 -9.88
CA VAL A 31 -2.77 -1.30 -8.93
C VAL A 31 -2.48 0.18 -8.77
N TYR A 32 -2.62 0.65 -7.54
CA TYR A 32 -2.35 2.01 -7.12
C TYR A 32 -1.05 2.06 -6.34
N ALA A 33 -0.16 2.97 -6.72
CA ALA A 33 1.02 3.27 -5.92
C ALA A 33 0.82 4.55 -5.13
N ILE A 34 1.13 4.51 -3.85
CA ILE A 34 1.09 5.66 -2.95
C ILE A 34 2.53 6.05 -2.67
N VAL A 35 2.92 7.28 -2.97
CA VAL A 35 4.29 7.79 -2.75
C VAL A 35 4.29 9.00 -1.83
N GLN A 36 5.38 9.22 -1.09
CA GLN A 36 5.55 10.42 -0.28
C GLN A 36 6.32 11.48 -1.07
N GLY A 37 5.64 12.55 -1.48
CA GLY A 37 6.22 13.59 -2.33
C GLY A 37 6.49 13.12 -3.77
N ASN A 38 7.34 13.86 -4.49
CA ASN A 38 7.44 13.76 -5.95
C ASN A 38 8.65 12.97 -6.47
N THR A 39 9.57 12.56 -5.60
CA THR A 39 10.87 12.02 -6.00
C THR A 39 10.78 10.64 -6.64
N GLU A 40 9.79 9.83 -6.23
CA GLU A 40 9.71 8.41 -6.57
C GLU A 40 8.70 8.11 -7.69
N ILE A 41 7.99 9.14 -8.18
CA ILE A 41 6.88 8.99 -9.13
C ILE A 41 7.31 8.23 -10.39
N ASP A 42 8.38 8.68 -11.06
CA ASP A 42 8.83 8.08 -12.32
C ASP A 42 9.29 6.64 -12.14
N TYR A 43 9.96 6.35 -11.01
CA TYR A 43 10.41 5.00 -10.68
C TYR A 43 9.21 4.06 -10.47
N VAL A 44 8.25 4.45 -9.64
CA VAL A 44 7.10 3.59 -9.35
C VAL A 44 6.15 3.46 -10.55
N LYS A 45 6.07 4.49 -11.40
CA LYS A 45 5.39 4.42 -12.69
C LYS A 45 6.02 3.36 -13.60
N ALA A 46 7.35 3.29 -13.66
CA ALA A 46 8.07 2.32 -14.46
C ALA A 46 7.90 0.87 -13.95
N LEU A 47 7.58 0.68 -12.67
CA LEU A 47 7.19 -0.62 -12.10
C LEU A 47 5.77 -1.05 -12.49
N GLY A 48 5.06 -0.20 -13.25
CA GLY A 48 3.73 -0.46 -13.73
C GLY A 48 2.68 -0.21 -12.66
N ALA A 49 2.60 0.98 -12.08
CA ALA A 49 1.38 1.42 -11.39
C ALA A 49 0.35 1.92 -12.41
N ASP A 50 -0.93 1.62 -12.23
CA ASP A 50 -2.00 2.18 -13.07
C ASP A 50 -2.25 3.65 -12.72
N GLU A 51 -2.26 3.94 -11.43
CA GLU A 51 -2.42 5.28 -10.88
C GLU A 51 -1.43 5.50 -9.73
N ILE A 52 -1.01 6.75 -9.58
CA ILE A 52 -0.10 7.17 -8.51
C ILE A 52 -0.80 8.21 -7.66
N VAL A 53 -0.89 7.94 -6.36
CA VAL A 53 -1.36 8.88 -5.35
C VAL A 53 -0.14 9.48 -4.66
N ILE A 54 -0.10 10.80 -4.60
CA ILE A 54 1.01 11.54 -4.01
C ILE A 54 0.56 12.08 -2.66
N LEU A 55 1.24 11.66 -1.60
CA LEU A 55 1.12 12.25 -0.28
C LEU A 55 2.02 13.49 -0.24
N GLU A 56 1.43 14.67 -0.48
CA GLU A 56 2.16 15.93 -0.42
C GLU A 56 2.73 16.17 0.97
N SER A 57 4.00 16.56 1.03
CA SER A 57 4.64 16.95 2.29
C SER A 57 4.60 18.46 2.42
N HIS A 58 4.10 18.94 3.57
CA HIS A 58 4.11 20.36 3.90
C HIS A 58 5.37 20.77 4.69
N THR A 59 6.11 19.81 5.25
CA THR A 59 7.33 20.06 6.04
C THR A 59 8.32 18.90 5.93
N ASP A 60 9.61 19.15 6.07
CA ASP A 60 10.64 18.09 6.07
C ASP A 60 10.53 17.13 7.28
N LEU A 61 9.78 17.52 8.31
CA LEU A 61 9.55 16.72 9.50
C LEU A 61 8.38 15.75 9.36
N GLN A 62 7.56 15.91 8.32
CA GLN A 62 6.37 15.11 8.06
C GLN A 62 6.73 13.62 7.97
N ARG A 63 6.14 12.81 8.84
CA ARG A 63 6.35 11.36 8.86
C ARG A 63 5.16 10.65 8.22
N VAL A 64 5.39 9.44 7.74
CA VAL A 64 4.34 8.69 7.05
C VAL A 64 3.14 8.41 7.97
N GLU A 65 3.39 8.20 9.25
CA GLU A 65 2.36 7.96 10.27
C GLU A 65 1.40 9.15 10.43
N ASN A 66 1.81 10.37 10.01
CA ASN A 66 0.95 11.54 10.01
C ASN A 66 -0.14 11.48 8.92
N TYR A 67 0.01 10.65 7.89
CA TYR A 67 -0.98 10.50 6.82
C TYR A 67 -2.04 9.43 7.09
N ALA A 68 -2.07 8.81 8.27
CA ALA A 68 -3.01 7.73 8.55
C ALA A 68 -4.47 8.11 8.25
N GLU A 69 -4.92 9.29 8.68
CA GLU A 69 -6.29 9.77 8.42
C GLU A 69 -6.53 10.08 6.93
N THR A 70 -5.53 10.64 6.24
CA THR A 70 -5.59 10.87 4.79
C THR A 70 -5.71 9.56 4.03
N LEU A 71 -4.93 8.55 4.41
CA LEU A 71 -4.92 7.23 3.80
C LEU A 71 -6.20 6.46 4.13
N ALA A 72 -6.71 6.53 5.36
CA ALA A 72 -7.99 5.93 5.71
C ALA A 72 -9.14 6.56 4.90
N SER A 73 -9.13 7.88 4.70
CA SER A 73 -10.12 8.56 3.85
C SER A 73 -10.01 8.15 2.38
N LEU A 74 -8.78 8.01 1.86
CA LEU A 74 -8.51 7.56 0.50
C LEU A 74 -9.00 6.12 0.25
N LEU A 75 -8.69 5.22 1.19
CA LEU A 75 -9.00 3.80 1.07
C LEU A 75 -10.49 3.54 1.35
N GLY A 76 -11.07 4.24 2.32
CA GLY A 76 -12.51 4.20 2.64
C GLY A 76 -13.07 2.78 2.79
N ASP A 77 -14.34 2.61 2.42
CA ASP A 77 -15.04 1.31 2.42
C ASP A 77 -14.70 0.44 1.19
N GLN A 78 -13.55 0.68 0.54
CA GLN A 78 -13.19 -0.10 -0.64
C GLN A 78 -12.68 -1.47 -0.24
N ASN A 79 -13.31 -2.51 -0.78
CA ASN A 79 -12.78 -3.87 -0.69
C ASN A 79 -11.49 -3.98 -1.52
N GLY A 80 -10.37 -4.24 -0.87
CA GLY A 80 -9.11 -4.56 -1.55
C GLY A 80 -7.97 -4.78 -0.57
N LEU A 81 -6.74 -4.63 -1.06
CA LEU A 81 -5.53 -4.99 -0.32
C LEU A 81 -4.52 -3.84 -0.32
N LEU A 82 -4.05 -3.45 0.85
CA LEU A 82 -2.91 -2.55 1.01
C LEU A 82 -1.66 -3.37 1.34
N LEU A 83 -0.69 -3.37 0.42
CA LEU A 83 0.64 -3.95 0.63
C LEU A 83 1.59 -2.88 1.12
N MET A 84 2.27 -3.15 2.24
CA MET A 84 3.23 -2.24 2.84
C MET A 84 4.57 -2.93 3.09
N ALA A 85 5.67 -2.19 2.94
CA ALA A 85 6.96 -2.68 3.39
C ALA A 85 6.93 -2.93 4.91
N ALA A 86 7.55 -4.00 5.40
CA ALA A 86 7.57 -4.34 6.82
C ALA A 86 8.56 -3.51 7.65
N THR A 87 8.65 -2.20 7.40
CA THR A 87 9.49 -1.27 8.16
C THR A 87 8.81 -0.87 9.47
N LYS A 88 9.57 -0.33 10.43
CA LYS A 88 9.01 0.10 11.72
C LYS A 88 7.89 1.15 11.55
N ARG A 89 8.04 2.08 10.61
CA ARG A 89 7.07 3.15 10.37
C ARG A 89 5.83 2.64 9.66
N CYS A 90 6.01 1.80 8.64
CA CYS A 90 4.91 1.16 7.94
C CYS A 90 4.08 0.26 8.86
N LYS A 91 4.70 -0.47 9.79
CA LYS A 91 3.98 -1.25 10.82
C LYS A 91 3.15 -0.37 11.74
N ALA A 92 3.71 0.76 12.19
CA ALA A 92 3.00 1.72 13.03
C ALA A 92 1.81 2.36 12.28
N LEU A 93 2.01 2.74 11.02
CA LEU A 93 0.96 3.25 10.15
C LEU A 93 -0.13 2.20 9.89
N GLY A 94 0.26 0.98 9.51
CA GLY A 94 -0.66 -0.11 9.23
C GLY A 94 -1.53 -0.47 10.44
N ALA A 95 -0.96 -0.48 11.65
CA ALA A 95 -1.72 -0.70 12.88
C ALA A 95 -2.74 0.42 13.16
N ARG A 96 -2.44 1.67 12.80
CA ARG A 96 -3.40 2.77 12.92
C ARG A 96 -4.49 2.67 11.85
N LEU A 97 -4.13 2.31 10.62
CA LEU A 97 -5.07 2.12 9.52
C LEU A 97 -6.03 0.95 9.77
N SER A 98 -5.54 -0.16 10.32
CA SER A 98 -6.38 -1.33 10.60
C SER A 98 -7.52 -0.99 11.56
N ILE A 99 -7.27 -0.13 12.54
CA ILE A 99 -8.29 0.36 13.47
C ILE A 99 -9.23 1.36 12.77
N GLN A 100 -8.69 2.29 11.98
CA GLN A 100 -9.49 3.32 11.31
C GLN A 100 -10.41 2.78 10.21
N LEU A 101 -10.00 1.68 9.55
CA LEU A 101 -10.72 1.05 8.46
C LEU A 101 -11.49 -0.21 8.88
N ASP A 102 -11.47 -0.57 10.17
CA ASP A 102 -11.96 -1.87 10.69
C ASP A 102 -11.44 -3.06 9.84
N ALA A 103 -10.17 -2.98 9.46
CA ALA A 103 -9.53 -3.89 8.52
C ALA A 103 -8.63 -4.90 9.23
N VAL A 104 -8.53 -6.10 8.68
CA VAL A 104 -7.58 -7.12 9.14
C VAL A 104 -6.17 -6.73 8.72
N MET A 105 -5.22 -6.81 9.65
CA MET A 105 -3.81 -6.56 9.39
C MET A 105 -2.98 -7.80 9.73
N VAL A 106 -2.12 -8.20 8.78
CA VAL A 106 -1.08 -9.20 9.00
C VAL A 106 0.28 -8.50 8.95
N ASN A 107 1.07 -8.66 10.00
CA ASN A 107 2.43 -8.12 10.06
C ASN A 107 3.44 -9.17 9.59
N ASP A 108 4.52 -8.71 8.95
CA ASP A 108 5.66 -9.55 8.56
C ASP A 108 5.26 -10.78 7.72
N ALA A 109 4.26 -10.63 6.86
CA ALA A 109 3.87 -11.67 5.92
C ALA A 109 5.07 -12.05 5.03
N THR A 110 5.35 -13.35 4.93
CA THR A 110 6.45 -13.89 4.10
C THR A 110 5.94 -14.56 2.83
N SER A 111 4.64 -14.85 2.77
CA SER A 111 3.93 -15.41 1.63
C SER A 111 2.52 -14.85 1.62
N ILE A 112 1.95 -14.67 0.44
CA ILE A 112 0.53 -14.31 0.29
C ILE A 112 -0.02 -15.12 -0.87
N ASP A 113 -1.17 -15.76 -0.67
CA ASP A 113 -1.88 -16.52 -1.69
C ASP A 113 -3.35 -16.10 -1.75
N LEU A 114 -3.92 -16.09 -2.96
CA LEU A 114 -5.32 -15.76 -3.20
C LEU A 114 -6.05 -17.02 -3.68
N LEU A 115 -6.77 -17.66 -2.75
CA LEU A 115 -7.49 -18.91 -2.98
C LEU A 115 -8.99 -18.64 -2.93
N ASP A 116 -9.68 -18.93 -4.03
CA ASP A 116 -11.13 -18.72 -4.18
C ASP A 116 -11.60 -17.31 -3.78
N GLY A 117 -10.75 -16.29 -3.98
CA GLY A 117 -11.04 -14.88 -3.67
C GLY A 117 -10.82 -14.51 -2.21
N THR A 118 -10.28 -15.42 -1.41
CA THR A 118 -9.86 -15.17 -0.03
C THR A 118 -8.34 -15.08 0.04
N LEU A 119 -7.84 -14.04 0.72
CA LEU A 119 -6.41 -13.84 0.91
C LEU A 119 -5.90 -14.68 2.10
N HIS A 120 -4.79 -15.37 1.90
CA HIS A 120 -4.07 -16.12 2.91
C HIS A 120 -2.65 -15.55 3.02
N ALA A 121 -2.16 -15.32 4.22
CA ALA A 121 -0.84 -14.75 4.49
C ALA A 121 -0.14 -15.47 5.65
#